data_AF-A0A9P6JU02-F1
#
_entry.id   AF-A0A9P6JU02-F1
#
_cell.length_a   1.000
_cell.length_b   1.000
_cell.length_c   1.000
_cell.angle_alpha   90.00
_cell.angle_beta   90.00
_cell.angle_gamma   90.00
#
_symmetry.space_group_name_H-M   'P 1'
#
loop_
_entity.id
_entity.type
_entity.pdbx_description
1 polymer ?
#
loop_
_entity_poly.entity_id
_entity_poly.type
_entity_poly.pdbx_seq_one_letter_code
_entity_poly.pdbx_strand_id
1 'polypeptide(L)'
;MEESLVPSLSAGVVGSRFVSSDEIESAKARRDEQWKAAYARLGQEPPPQLQTDDTYDGRSLAEIAKQEAWEEKNKLANQFRALEEDEIMFLDSIRERQEEEERQRREKDGEDVKNFRE
;
A
#
# COMPACT_ATOMS: atom_id res chain seq x y z
N MET A 1 39.74 20.16 -13.27
CA MET A 1 38.32 20.55 -13.31
C MET A 1 37.76 19.98 -14.59
N GLU A 2 37.04 18.87 -14.48
CA GLU A 2 36.33 18.27 -15.61
C GLU A 2 35.04 19.06 -15.82
N GLU A 3 34.98 19.86 -16.89
CA GLU A 3 33.76 20.53 -17.30
C GLU A 3 32.79 19.51 -17.91
N SER A 4 31.64 19.37 -17.26
CA SER A 4 30.49 18.59 -17.72
C SER A 4 29.99 19.14 -19.06
N LEU A 5 30.26 18.39 -20.14
CA LEU A 5 29.74 18.65 -21.48
C LEU A 5 28.25 18.28 -21.53
N VAL A 6 27.38 19.16 -21.06
CA VAL A 6 25.93 19.04 -21.29
C VAL A 6 25.63 19.42 -22.75
N PRO A 7 25.09 18.52 -23.59
CA PRO A 7 24.78 18.84 -24.97
C PRO A 7 23.62 19.84 -25.02
N SER A 8 23.89 21.05 -25.54
CA SER A 8 22.87 22.08 -25.77
C SER A 8 21.88 21.64 -26.86
N LEU A 9 20.58 21.63 -26.53
CA LEU A 9 19.51 21.16 -27.42
C LEU A 9 19.05 22.20 -28.46
N SER A 10 19.63 23.40 -28.48
CA SER A 10 19.14 24.53 -29.27
C SER A 10 19.95 24.88 -30.52
N ALA A 11 21.03 24.16 -30.84
CA ALA A 11 21.90 24.46 -31.98
C ALA A 11 22.06 23.27 -32.94
N GLY A 12 20.98 22.91 -33.66
CA GLY A 12 21.06 21.91 -34.73
C GLY A 12 19.75 21.77 -35.51
N VAL A 13 19.86 21.73 -36.83
CA VAL A 13 18.80 21.44 -37.81
C VAL A 13 17.94 20.28 -37.30
N VAL A 14 16.62 20.51 -37.15
CA VAL A 14 15.62 19.50 -36.74
C VAL A 14 15.32 18.56 -37.91
N GLY A 15 16.35 18.10 -38.60
CA GLY A 15 16.26 17.09 -39.64
C GLY A 15 16.25 15.72 -39.00
N SER A 16 15.07 15.08 -38.95
CA SER A 16 14.92 13.65 -38.64
C SER A 16 15.54 13.19 -37.31
N ARG A 17 14.87 13.50 -36.19
CA ARG A 17 15.18 12.89 -34.87
C ARG A 17 14.43 11.57 -34.65
N PHE A 18 14.02 10.90 -35.73
CA PHE A 18 13.44 9.56 -35.64
C PHE A 18 14.58 8.58 -35.44
N VAL A 19 14.53 7.86 -34.32
CA VAL A 19 15.48 6.81 -33.93
C VAL A 19 14.81 5.49 -34.25
N SER A 20 15.54 4.54 -34.85
CA SER A 20 14.98 3.22 -35.14
C SER A 20 14.74 2.44 -33.85
N SER A 21 13.81 1.49 -33.89
CA SER A 21 13.59 0.58 -32.75
C SER A 21 14.87 -0.15 -32.35
N ASP A 22 15.67 -0.58 -33.33
CA ASP A 22 16.95 -1.26 -33.10
C ASP A 22 17.97 -0.35 -32.41
N GLU A 23 18.02 0.93 -32.78
CA GLU A 23 18.92 1.89 -32.15
C GLU A 23 18.53 2.14 -30.68
N ILE A 24 17.23 2.21 -30.39
CA ILE A 24 16.70 2.31 -29.02
C ILE A 24 17.08 1.06 -28.20
N GLU A 25 16.91 -0.13 -28.77
CA GLU A 25 17.23 -1.39 -28.09
C GLU A 25 18.73 -1.52 -27.82
N SER A 26 19.58 -1.18 -28.80
CA SER A 26 21.03 -1.17 -28.62
C SER A 26 21.49 -0.17 -27.56
N ALA A 27 20.84 1.00 -27.47
CA ALA A 27 21.13 2.00 -26.46
C ALA A 27 20.71 1.54 -25.05
N LYS A 28 19.59 0.81 -24.93
CA LYS A 28 19.17 0.18 -23.67
C LYS A 28 20.17 -0.88 -23.21
N ALA A 29 20.58 -1.78 -24.11
CA ALA A 29 21.56 -2.81 -23.81
C ALA A 29 22.90 -2.22 -23.30
N ARG A 30 23.42 -1.19 -23.99
CA ARG A 30 24.64 -0.48 -23.55
C ARG A 30 24.47 0.16 -22.17
N ARG A 31 23.31 0.74 -21.88
CA ARG A 31 23.00 1.33 -20.57
C ARG A 31 22.98 0.25 -19.48
N ASP A 32 22.39 -0.89 -19.74
CA ASP A 32 22.31 -2.00 -18.77
C ASP A 32 23.70 -2.60 -18.49
N GLU A 33 24.54 -2.74 -19.52
CA GLU A 33 25.94 -3.17 -19.37
C GLU A 33 26.74 -2.19 -18.52
N GLN A 34 26.63 -0.88 -18.82
CA GLN A 34 27.29 0.16 -18.04
C GLN A 34 26.81 0.18 -16.59
N TRP A 35 25.51 -0.02 -16.37
CA TRP A 35 24.92 -0.08 -15.05
C TRP A 35 25.47 -1.27 -14.25
N LYS A 36 25.45 -2.47 -14.83
CA LYS A 36 26.04 -3.67 -14.21
C LYS A 36 27.52 -3.49 -13.92
N ALA A 37 28.28 -2.90 -14.85
CA ALA A 37 29.70 -2.64 -14.66
C ALA A 37 29.98 -1.63 -13.53
N ALA A 38 29.14 -0.60 -13.38
CA ALA A 38 29.26 0.38 -12.30
C ALA A 38 29.06 -0.26 -10.91
N TYR A 39 28.09 -1.16 -10.78
CA TYR A 39 27.83 -1.89 -9.54
C TYR A 39 28.91 -2.93 -9.22
N ALA A 40 29.40 -3.65 -10.25
CA ALA A 40 30.54 -4.55 -10.11
C ALA A 40 31.79 -3.80 -9.61
N ARG A 41 32.02 -2.56 -10.07
CA ARG A 41 33.12 -1.71 -9.59
C ARG A 41 32.93 -1.28 -8.13
N LEU A 42 31.69 -1.07 -7.69
CA LEU A 42 31.37 -0.71 -6.30
C LEU A 42 31.44 -1.92 -5.35
N GLY A 43 31.55 -3.15 -5.89
CA GLY A 43 31.58 -4.39 -5.11
C GLY A 43 30.23 -4.74 -4.48
N GLN A 44 29.14 -4.17 -5.00
CA GLN A 44 27.77 -4.41 -4.55
C GLN A 44 26.98 -5.06 -5.68
N GLU A 45 26.08 -5.99 -5.36
CA GLU A 45 25.19 -6.55 -6.36
C GLU A 45 24.17 -5.47 -6.80
N PRO A 46 23.90 -5.33 -8.11
CA PRO A 46 22.85 -4.46 -8.58
C PRO A 46 21.54 -4.85 -7.91
N PRO A 47 20.77 -3.89 -7.36
CA PRO A 47 19.46 -4.19 -6.83
C PRO A 47 18.61 -4.83 -7.95
N PRO A 48 17.74 -5.81 -7.62
CA PRO A 48 16.90 -6.45 -8.61
C PRO A 48 16.15 -5.35 -9.37
N GLN A 49 16.32 -5.34 -10.70
CA GLN A 49 15.53 -4.48 -11.56
C GLN A 49 14.08 -4.89 -11.29
N LEU A 50 13.31 -4.02 -10.65
CA LEU A 50 11.87 -4.19 -10.58
C LEU A 50 11.44 -4.25 -12.03
N GLN A 51 11.09 -5.45 -12.49
CA GLN A 51 10.40 -5.62 -13.74
C GLN A 51 9.21 -4.70 -13.60
N THR A 52 9.19 -3.64 -14.41
CA THR A 52 8.01 -2.81 -14.53
C THR A 52 6.97 -3.72 -15.16
N ASP A 53 6.32 -4.54 -14.33
CA ASP A 53 5.03 -5.15 -14.59
C ASP A 53 3.99 -4.03 -14.62
N ASP A 54 4.30 -2.94 -15.33
CA ASP A 54 3.36 -1.93 -15.74
C ASP A 54 2.59 -2.59 -16.87
N THR A 55 1.70 -3.50 -16.48
CA THR A 55 0.52 -3.82 -17.28
C THR A 55 -0.11 -2.47 -17.54
N TYR A 56 0.18 -1.90 -18.71
CA TYR A 56 -0.12 -0.51 -19.02
C TYR A 56 -1.63 -0.32 -18.85
N ASP A 57 -1.99 0.33 -17.74
CA ASP A 57 -3.36 0.63 -17.44
C ASP A 57 -3.79 1.68 -18.46
N GLY A 58 -4.70 1.29 -19.37
CA GLY A 58 -5.19 2.16 -20.42
C GLY A 58 -5.99 3.36 -19.90
N ARG A 59 -6.24 3.44 -18.59
CA ARG A 59 -6.85 4.58 -17.93
C ARG A 59 -5.90 5.78 -17.90
N SER A 60 -6.47 6.95 -18.09
CA SER A 60 -5.72 8.20 -17.97
C SER A 60 -5.28 8.45 -16.52
N LEU A 61 -4.17 9.17 -16.33
CA LEU A 61 -3.70 9.58 -14.99
C LEU A 61 -4.78 10.31 -14.18
N ALA A 62 -5.64 11.08 -14.85
CA ALA A 62 -6.75 11.79 -14.23
C ALA A 62 -7.84 10.83 -13.71
N GLU A 63 -8.10 9.72 -14.41
CA GLU A 63 -9.03 8.69 -13.96
C GLU A 63 -8.49 7.93 -12.75
N ILE A 64 -7.19 7.61 -12.73
CA ILE A 64 -6.54 6.94 -11.61
C ILE A 64 -6.62 7.81 -10.34
N ALA A 65 -6.22 9.08 -10.43
CA ALA A 65 -6.27 10.01 -9.30
C ALA A 65 -7.69 10.25 -8.78
N LYS A 66 -8.68 10.28 -9.68
CA LYS A 66 -10.10 10.42 -9.30
C LYS A 66 -10.58 9.19 -8.56
N GLN A 67 -10.19 7.99 -8.99
CA GLN A 67 -10.54 6.74 -8.36
C GLN A 67 -9.92 6.63 -6.97
N GLU A 68 -8.61 6.89 -6.84
CA GLU A 68 -7.91 6.90 -5.55
C GLU A 68 -8.55 7.88 -4.56
N ALA A 69 -8.86 9.10 -5.01
CA ALA A 69 -9.53 10.09 -4.15
C ALA A 69 -10.95 9.67 -3.73
N TRP A 70 -11.67 8.93 -4.58
CA TRP A 70 -12.99 8.38 -4.25
C TRP A 70 -12.87 7.22 -3.26
N GLU A 71 -11.91 6.33 -3.48
CA GLU A 71 -11.61 5.20 -2.58
C GLU A 71 -11.15 5.68 -1.21
N GLU A 72 -10.23 6.64 -1.12
CA GLU A 72 -9.79 7.20 0.16
C GLU A 72 -10.95 7.82 0.95
N LYS A 73 -11.82 8.58 0.27
CA LYS A 73 -13.00 9.18 0.90
C LYS A 73 -14.00 8.14 1.39
N ASN A 74 -14.21 7.08 0.61
CA ASN A 74 -15.19 6.04 0.95
C ASN A 74 -14.63 4.94 1.85
N LYS A 75 -13.31 4.81 1.96
CA LYS A 75 -12.63 3.80 2.78
C LYS A 75 -13.07 3.88 4.23
N LEU A 76 -13.21 5.10 4.77
CA LEU A 76 -13.69 5.31 6.14
C LEU A 76 -15.21 5.23 6.23
N ALA A 77 -15.93 5.69 5.20
CA ALA A 77 -17.39 5.65 5.18
C ALA A 77 -17.93 4.21 5.22
N ASN A 78 -17.25 3.27 4.56
CA ASN A 78 -17.67 1.86 4.51
C ASN A 78 -17.25 1.03 5.74
N GLN A 79 -16.42 1.57 6.64
CA GLN A 79 -15.97 0.84 7.84
C GLN A 79 -17.06 0.76 8.91
N PHE A 80 -17.97 1.74 8.93
CA PHE A 80 -19.01 1.83 9.94
C PHE A 80 -20.36 1.74 9.26
N ARG A 81 -21.12 0.73 9.66
CA ARG A 81 -22.54 0.59 9.32
C ARG A 81 -23.38 0.68 10.60
N ALA A 82 -24.64 1.07 10.47
CA ALA A 82 -25.59 0.95 11.57
C ALA A 82 -25.78 -0.55 11.92
N LEU A 83 -25.98 -0.84 13.20
CA LEU A 83 -26.35 -2.17 13.66
C LEU A 83 -27.79 -2.49 13.21
N GLU A 84 -28.03 -3.71 12.76
CA GLU A 84 -29.36 -4.23 12.47
C GLU A 84 -30.09 -4.58 13.77
N GLU A 85 -31.41 -4.70 13.72
CA GLU A 85 -32.25 -4.98 14.89
C GLU A 85 -31.84 -6.30 15.58
N ASP A 86 -31.59 -7.35 14.80
CA ASP A 86 -31.14 -8.65 15.31
C ASP A 86 -29.78 -8.58 16.03
N GLU A 87 -28.89 -7.70 15.56
CA GLU A 87 -27.56 -7.53 16.14
C GLU A 87 -27.61 -6.75 17.45
N ILE A 88 -28.52 -5.78 17.56
CA ILE A 88 -28.81 -5.08 18.82
C ILE A 88 -29.36 -6.07 19.85
N MET A 89 -30.36 -6.88 19.45
CA MET A 89 -30.94 -7.90 20.33
C MET A 89 -29.90 -8.92 20.80
N PHE A 90 -28.99 -9.33 19.90
CA PHE A 90 -27.87 -10.20 20.27
C PHE A 90 -26.95 -9.56 21.32
N LEU A 91 -26.57 -8.29 21.15
CA LEU A 91 -25.72 -7.60 22.12
C LEU A 91 -26.40 -7.44 23.48
N ASP A 92 -27.70 -7.18 23.51
CA ASP A 92 -28.48 -7.12 24.74
C ASP A 92 -28.51 -8.49 25.45
N SER A 93 -28.67 -9.59 24.69
CA SER A 93 -28.62 -10.94 25.26
C SER A 93 -27.26 -11.29 25.88
N ILE A 94 -26.16 -10.81 25.28
CA ILE A 94 -24.81 -10.98 25.83
C ILE A 94 -24.65 -10.18 27.12
N ARG A 95 -25.16 -8.95 27.14
CA ARG A 95 -25.10 -8.08 28.32
C ARG A 95 -25.88 -8.68 29.48
N GLU A 96 -27.12 -9.12 29.24
CA GLU A 96 -27.94 -9.78 30.24
C GLU A 96 -27.21 -10.99 30.83
N ARG A 97 -26.66 -11.87 29.98
CA ARG A 97 -25.88 -13.02 30.44
C ARG A 97 -24.69 -12.65 31.32
N GLN A 98 -23.94 -11.60 30.98
CA GLN A 98 -22.82 -11.13 31.80
C GLN A 98 -23.28 -10.62 33.16
N GLU A 99 -24.39 -9.87 33.21
CA GLU A 99 -24.98 -9.37 34.46
C GLU A 99 -25.47 -10.52 35.34
N GLU A 100 -26.04 -11.58 34.75
CA GLU A 100 -26.44 -12.78 35.49
C GLU A 100 -25.25 -13.57 36.05
N GLU A 101 -24.20 -13.75 35.24
CA GLU A 101 -22.97 -14.42 35.67
C GLU A 101 -22.30 -13.64 36.81
N GLU A 102 -22.27 -12.31 36.75
CA GLU A 102 -21.75 -11.45 37.83
C GLU A 102 -22.63 -11.53 39.08
N ARG A 103 -23.95 -11.48 38.93
CA ARG A 103 -24.90 -11.64 40.04
C ARG A 103 -24.70 -12.96 40.76
N GLN A 104 -24.61 -14.07 40.02
CA GLN A 104 -24.34 -15.39 40.58
C GLN A 104 -22.99 -15.46 41.28
N ARG A 105 -21.94 -14.83 40.71
CA ARG A 105 -20.63 -14.76 41.35
C ARG A 105 -20.71 -14.01 42.68
N ARG A 106 -21.35 -12.86 42.70
CA ARG A 106 -21.53 -12.04 43.91
C ARG A 106 -22.34 -12.77 44.98
N GLU A 107 -23.38 -13.52 44.59
CA GLU A 107 -24.16 -14.35 45.51
C GLU A 107 -23.30 -15.44 46.15
N LYS A 108 -22.55 -16.21 45.34
CA LYS A 108 -21.62 -17.24 45.82
C LYS A 108 -20.54 -16.67 46.73
N ASP A 109 -19.87 -15.59 46.31
CA ASP A 109 -18.86 -14.92 47.11
C ASP A 109 -19.45 -14.42 48.45
N GLY A 110 -20.70 -13.96 48.44
CA GLY A 110 -21.43 -13.52 49.62
C GLY A 110 -21.77 -14.67 50.58
N GLU A 111 -22.12 -15.85 50.05
CA GLU A 111 -22.35 -17.07 50.84
C GLU A 111 -21.04 -17.57 51.47
N ASP A 112 -19.95 -17.62 50.70
CA ASP A 112 -18.64 -18.06 51.18
C ASP A 112 -18.12 -17.16 52.32
N VAL A 113 -18.29 -15.84 52.20
CA VAL A 113 -17.92 -14.88 53.26
C VAL A 113 -18.79 -15.06 54.51
N LYS A 114 -20.08 -15.40 54.38
CA LYS A 114 -20.94 -15.69 55.53
C LYS A 114 -20.50 -16.98 56.23
N ASN A 115 -20.28 -18.05 55.47
CA ASN A 115 -19.82 -19.34 55.97
C ASN A 115 -18.46 -19.24 56.68
N PHE A 116 -17.57 -18.34 56.23
CA PHE A 116 -16.29 -18.10 56.90
C PHE A 116 -16.41 -17.35 58.24
N ARG A 117 -17.48 -16.57 58.42
CA ARG A 117 -17.69 -15.75 59.63
C ARG A 117 -18.39 -16.50 60.77
N GLU A 118 -18.99 -17.65 60.47
CA GLU A 118 -19.62 -18.56 61.44
C GLU A 118 -18.60 -19.58 61.98
#